data_AF-A0A7S2TUS1-F1
#
_entry.id   AF-A0A7S2TUS1-F1
#
_cell.length_a   1.000
_cell.length_b   1.000
_cell.length_c   1.000
_cell.angle_alpha   90.00
_cell.angle_beta   90.00
_cell.angle_gamma   90.00
#
_symmetry.space_group_name_H-M   'P 1'
#
loop_
_entity.id
_entity.type
_entity.pdbx_description
1 polymer ?
#
loop_
_entity_poly.entity_id
_entity_poly.type
_entity_poly.pdbx_seq_one_letter_code
_entity_poly.pdbx_strand_id
1 'polypeptide(L)'
;SPGQFNFTLLDAILDAADTAGLRVMLGTPTATMPSWLPSLHPDVMTRGPDSPEGYSGLTPGFGGRRLYSFNSKTYRYYALRIVDKLAERYGQRPTVKFWQIDNEIGHEGS
;
A
#
# COMPACT_ATOMS: atom_id res chain seq x y z
N SER A 1 -10.92 -8.62 -4.97
CA SER A 1 -11.13 -9.57 -3.86
C SER A 1 -9.79 -10.00 -3.30
N PRO A 2 -9.71 -10.57 -2.09
CA PRO A 2 -8.46 -11.04 -1.52
C PRO A 2 -7.75 -12.04 -2.43
N GLY A 3 -6.45 -11.85 -2.62
CA GLY A 3 -5.58 -12.81 -3.34
C GLY A 3 -5.62 -12.77 -4.86
N GLN A 4 -6.42 -11.89 -5.46
CA GLN A 4 -6.35 -11.63 -6.90
C GLN A 4 -5.45 -10.43 -7.17
N PHE A 5 -4.47 -10.61 -8.06
CA PHE A 5 -3.54 -9.57 -8.48
C PHE A 5 -3.70 -9.33 -9.98
N ASN A 6 -3.89 -8.07 -10.37
CA ASN A 6 -3.95 -7.67 -11.76
C ASN A 6 -2.86 -6.63 -12.01
N PHE A 7 -1.85 -7.03 -12.75
CA PHE A 7 -0.67 -6.22 -13.06
C PHE A 7 -0.68 -5.62 -14.47
N THR A 8 -1.71 -5.91 -15.27
CA THR A 8 -1.77 -5.58 -16.71
C THR A 8 -1.48 -4.11 -16.99
N LEU A 9 -2.07 -3.19 -16.19
CA LEU A 9 -1.84 -1.76 -16.36
C LEU A 9 -0.40 -1.35 -16.02
N LEU A 10 0.14 -1.86 -14.91
CA LEU A 10 1.49 -1.51 -14.47
C LEU A 10 2.55 -2.08 -15.42
N ASP A 11 2.33 -3.28 -15.96
CA ASP A 11 3.17 -3.87 -16.99
C ASP A 11 3.25 -2.94 -18.21
N ALA A 12 2.09 -2.51 -18.74
CA ALA A 12 2.02 -1.62 -19.90
C ALA A 12 2.72 -0.27 -19.64
N ILE A 13 2.58 0.30 -18.44
CA ILE A 13 3.26 1.54 -18.05
C ILE A 13 4.79 1.34 -18.01
N LEU A 14 5.27 0.24 -17.43
CA LEU A 14 6.69 -0.03 -17.34
C LEU A 14 7.30 -0.38 -18.70
N ASP A 15 6.56 -1.04 -19.60
CA ASP A 15 6.97 -1.30 -20.98
C ASP A 15 7.10 0.01 -21.78
N ALA A 16 6.14 0.93 -21.61
CA ALA A 16 6.19 2.25 -22.24
C ALA A 16 7.36 3.08 -21.70
N ALA A 17 7.60 3.06 -20.38
CA ALA A 17 8.73 3.76 -19.77
C ALA A 17 10.07 3.21 -20.27
N ASP A 18 10.19 1.89 -20.43
CA ASP A 18 11.38 1.24 -20.97
C ASP A 18 11.65 1.65 -22.42
N THR A 19 10.61 1.62 -23.26
CA THR A 19 10.66 2.08 -24.66
C THR A 19 11.10 3.54 -24.78
N ALA A 20 10.70 4.38 -23.82
CA ALA A 20 11.08 5.79 -23.76
C ALA A 20 12.47 6.02 -23.12
N GLY A 21 13.17 4.98 -22.65
CA GLY A 21 14.46 5.12 -21.97
C GLY A 21 14.39 5.76 -20.59
N LEU A 22 13.23 5.74 -19.93
CA LEU A 22 13.02 6.34 -18.62
C LEU A 22 13.46 5.38 -17.49
N ARG A 23 13.93 5.97 -16.39
CA ARG A 23 14.21 5.25 -15.14
C ARG A 23 13.07 5.47 -14.18
N VAL A 24 12.53 4.40 -13.62
CA VAL A 24 11.34 4.42 -12.76
C VAL A 24 11.71 4.22 -11.30
N MET A 25 11.11 5.04 -10.43
CA MET A 25 10.98 4.77 -9.00
C MET A 25 9.58 4.20 -8.76
N LEU A 26 9.51 2.94 -8.31
CA LEU A 26 8.23 2.26 -8.10
C LEU A 26 7.81 2.34 -6.63
N GLY A 27 6.59 2.82 -6.37
CA GLY A 27 6.03 2.91 -5.02
C GLY A 27 5.38 1.61 -4.56
N THR A 28 5.55 1.25 -3.28
CA THR A 28 4.71 0.19 -2.69
C THR A 28 3.32 0.75 -2.38
N PRO A 29 2.22 0.06 -2.74
CA PRO A 29 0.86 0.60 -2.61
C PRO A 29 0.31 0.47 -1.18
N THR A 30 1.18 0.52 -0.17
CA THR A 30 0.85 0.27 1.24
C THR A 30 0.33 1.51 1.95
N ALA A 31 0.33 2.69 1.33
CA ALA A 31 -0.24 3.89 1.94
C ALA A 31 -1.78 3.87 1.97
N THR A 32 -2.40 3.12 1.06
CA THR A 32 -3.86 3.05 0.92
C THR A 32 -4.29 1.60 0.72
N MET A 33 -4.82 1.01 1.79
CA MET A 33 -5.34 -0.36 1.73
C MET A 33 -6.63 -0.44 0.89
N PRO A 34 -6.93 -1.57 0.25
CA PRO A 34 -8.18 -1.73 -0.49
C PRO A 34 -9.38 -1.82 0.46
N SER A 35 -10.55 -1.33 0.02
CA SER A 35 -11.77 -1.25 0.84
C SER A 35 -12.27 -2.57 1.39
N TRP A 36 -12.01 -3.68 0.70
CA TRP A 36 -12.39 -5.01 1.19
C TRP A 36 -11.62 -5.42 2.44
N LEU A 37 -10.43 -4.87 2.68
CA LEU A 37 -9.56 -5.29 3.77
C LEU A 37 -10.16 -4.99 5.15
N PRO A 38 -10.54 -3.74 5.49
CA PRO A 38 -11.18 -3.45 6.77
C PRO A 38 -12.56 -4.09 6.94
N SER A 39 -13.27 -4.38 5.85
CA SER A 39 -14.54 -5.13 5.92
C SER A 39 -14.34 -6.58 6.38
N LEU A 40 -13.23 -7.22 6.00
CA LEU A 40 -12.90 -8.58 6.42
C LEU A 40 -12.12 -8.62 7.74
N HIS A 41 -11.29 -7.61 7.98
CA HIS A 41 -10.36 -7.54 9.10
C HIS A 41 -10.42 -6.15 9.75
N PRO A 42 -11.43 -5.87 10.60
CA PRO A 42 -11.58 -4.55 11.21
C PRO A 42 -10.39 -4.12 12.08
N ASP A 43 -9.56 -5.06 12.54
CA ASP A 43 -8.36 -4.80 13.35
C ASP A 43 -7.25 -4.07 12.58
N VAL A 44 -7.33 -3.99 11.26
CA VAL A 44 -6.38 -3.22 10.46
C VAL A 44 -6.52 -1.73 10.66
N MET A 45 -7.70 -1.25 11.07
CA MET A 45 -7.98 0.19 11.22
C MET A 45 -7.26 0.78 12.43
N THR A 46 -6.70 1.99 12.26
CA THR A 46 -6.12 2.74 13.38
C THR A 46 -7.18 3.20 14.36
N ARG A 47 -6.82 3.18 15.65
CA ARG A 47 -7.64 3.61 16.79
C ARG A 47 -6.76 4.28 17.82
N GLY A 48 -7.32 5.18 18.63
CA GLY A 48 -6.61 5.85 19.72
C GLY A 48 -5.81 7.08 19.24
N PRO A 49 -4.79 7.54 19.99
CA PRO A 49 -4.11 8.80 19.71
C PRO A 49 -3.52 8.93 18.31
N ASP A 50 -3.15 7.79 17.70
CA ASP A 50 -2.59 7.71 16.36
C ASP A 50 -3.67 7.61 15.26
N SER A 51 -4.95 7.71 15.64
CA SER A 51 -6.06 7.83 14.70
C SER A 51 -6.28 9.30 14.37
N PRO A 52 -6.75 9.64 13.15
CA PRO A 52 -7.34 10.96 12.87
C PRO A 52 -8.41 11.39 13.89
N GLU A 53 -9.07 10.41 14.52
CA GLU A 53 -10.10 10.62 15.55
C GLU A 53 -9.52 10.79 16.97
N GLY A 54 -8.20 10.66 17.15
CA GLY A 54 -7.49 10.77 18.41
C GLY A 54 -8.05 9.87 19.53
N TYR A 55 -8.05 10.39 20.76
CA TYR A 55 -8.53 9.66 21.95
C TYR A 55 -10.04 9.41 22.00
N SER A 56 -10.82 9.83 21.00
CA SER A 56 -12.27 9.56 20.96
C SER A 56 -12.59 8.06 20.92
N GLY A 57 -11.62 7.23 20.50
CA GLY A 57 -11.79 5.79 20.33
C GLY A 57 -12.62 5.42 19.09
N LEU A 58 -13.02 6.41 18.29
CA LEU A 58 -13.75 6.18 17.05
C LEU A 58 -12.84 5.58 15.98
N THR A 59 -13.44 4.73 15.15
CA THR A 59 -12.78 4.22 13.95
C THR A 59 -13.04 5.20 12.81
N PRO A 60 -12.01 5.71 12.12
CA PRO A 60 -12.21 6.61 10.99
C PRO A 60 -13.10 6.00 9.91
N GLY A 61 -13.90 6.84 9.24
CA GLY A 61 -14.62 6.43 8.04
C GLY A 61 -13.64 6.03 6.92
N PHE A 62 -13.99 5.00 6.15
CA PHE A 62 -13.18 4.60 4.99
C PHE A 62 -13.43 5.56 3.81
N GLY A 63 -12.36 6.07 3.20
CA GLY A 63 -12.45 7.02 2.08
C GLY A 63 -11.21 7.90 1.91
N GLY A 64 -10.43 8.09 2.98
CA GLY A 64 -9.10 8.70 2.94
C GLY A 64 -7.98 7.69 2.66
N ARG A 65 -6.76 8.05 3.07
CA ARG A 65 -5.57 7.20 3.03
C ARG A 65 -5.01 7.00 4.44
N ARG A 66 -4.03 6.11 4.60
CA ARG A 66 -3.31 5.89 5.88
C ARG A 66 -4.19 5.52 7.09
N LEU A 67 -5.35 4.91 6.84
CA LEU A 67 -6.29 4.51 7.90
C LEU A 67 -5.88 3.22 8.65
N TYR A 68 -4.68 2.70 8.37
CA TYR A 68 -4.21 1.42 8.88
C TYR A 68 -3.30 1.59 10.10
N SER A 69 -3.36 0.64 11.03
CA SER A 69 -2.48 0.60 12.20
C SER A 69 -1.17 -0.08 11.88
N PHE A 70 -0.04 0.57 12.17
CA PHE A 70 1.30 -0.04 12.06
C PHE A 70 1.48 -1.28 12.95
N ASN A 71 0.71 -1.38 14.04
CA ASN A 71 0.76 -2.49 14.98
C ASN A 71 -0.15 -3.66 14.57
N SER A 72 -1.00 -3.50 13.55
CA SER A 72 -1.83 -4.59 13.06
C SER A 72 -0.97 -5.63 12.34
N LYS A 73 -0.88 -6.83 12.94
CA LYS A 73 -0.24 -7.99 12.31
C LYS A 73 -0.97 -8.38 11.02
N THR A 74 -2.29 -8.21 10.99
CA THR A 74 -3.11 -8.45 9.81
C THR A 74 -2.75 -7.48 8.69
N TYR A 75 -2.62 -6.19 8.99
CA TYR A 75 -2.20 -5.22 7.99
C TYR A 75 -0.80 -5.52 7.46
N ARG A 76 0.14 -5.79 8.37
CA ARG A 76 1.51 -6.17 8.00
C ARG A 76 1.56 -7.40 7.08
N TYR A 77 0.73 -8.41 7.34
CA TYR A 77 0.62 -9.59 6.47
C TYR A 77 0.19 -9.22 5.04
N TYR A 78 -0.87 -8.42 4.89
CA TYR A 78 -1.34 -8.02 3.56
C TYR A 78 -0.40 -7.04 2.85
N ALA A 79 0.21 -6.11 3.58
CA ALA A 79 1.20 -5.18 3.06
C ALA A 79 2.43 -5.91 2.51
N LEU A 80 2.99 -6.85 3.28
CA LEU A 80 4.11 -7.68 2.82
C LEU A 80 3.71 -8.52 1.60
N ARG A 81 2.52 -9.11 1.59
CA ARG A 81 2.06 -9.93 0.47
C ARG A 81 2.02 -9.17 -0.86
N ILE A 82 1.56 -7.92 -0.89
CA ILE A 82 1.58 -7.13 -2.14
C ILE A 82 3.00 -6.69 -2.51
N VAL A 83 3.83 -6.35 -1.52
CA VAL A 83 5.24 -6.00 -1.74
C VAL A 83 6.02 -7.18 -2.33
N ASP A 84 5.84 -8.39 -1.78
CA ASP A 84 6.47 -9.61 -2.30
C ASP A 84 6.08 -9.85 -3.76
N LYS A 85 4.80 -9.70 -4.11
CA LYS A 85 4.34 -9.88 -5.50
C LYS A 85 4.91 -8.83 -6.45
N LEU A 86 5.07 -7.59 -6.00
CA LEU A 86 5.72 -6.54 -6.79
C LEU A 86 7.22 -6.81 -6.94
N ALA A 87 7.90 -7.24 -5.88
CA ALA A 87 9.32 -7.55 -5.89
C ALA A 87 9.63 -8.79 -6.77
N GLU A 88 8.85 -9.86 -6.65
CA GLU A 88 8.92 -11.05 -7.51
C GLU A 88 8.77 -10.68 -8.99
N ARG A 89 7.81 -9.81 -9.32
CA ARG A 89 7.49 -9.47 -10.72
C ARG A 89 8.43 -8.43 -11.33
N TYR A 90 8.82 -7.42 -10.56
CA TYR A 90 9.51 -6.23 -11.10
C TYR A 90 10.90 -6.01 -10.52
N GLY A 91 11.32 -6.74 -9.49
CA GLY A 91 12.58 -6.50 -8.78
C GLY A 91 13.83 -6.67 -9.65
N GLN A 92 13.76 -7.47 -10.71
CA GLN A 92 14.86 -7.66 -11.68
C GLN A 92 14.68 -6.86 -12.97
N ARG A 93 13.63 -6.05 -13.07
CA ARG A 93 13.32 -5.30 -14.29
C ARG A 93 14.26 -4.09 -14.42
N PRO A 94 15.07 -3.97 -15.50
CA PRO A 94 16.07 -2.91 -15.61
C PRO A 94 15.49 -1.49 -15.54
N THR A 95 14.25 -1.29 -15.99
CA THR A 95 13.54 0.00 -15.97
C THR A 95 13.27 0.50 -14.53
N VAL A 96 13.10 -0.40 -13.56
CA VAL A 96 12.84 -0.06 -12.15
C VAL A 96 14.19 0.08 -11.44
N LYS A 97 14.53 1.31 -11.06
CA LYS A 97 15.83 1.63 -10.44
C LYS A 97 15.75 1.85 -8.93
N PHE A 98 14.60 2.31 -8.47
CA PHE A 98 14.40 2.67 -7.08
C PHE A 98 13.03 2.21 -6.61
N TRP A 99 12.91 2.05 -5.29
CA TRP A 99 11.65 1.76 -4.63
C TRP A 99 11.34 2.88 -3.65
N GLN A 100 10.12 3.41 -3.72
CA GLN A 100 9.58 4.26 -2.67
C GLN A 100 8.73 3.37 -1.76
N ILE A 101 9.13 3.27 -0.49
CA ILE A 101 8.37 2.51 0.49
C ILE A 101 7.24 3.38 1.01
N ASP A 102 6.02 2.88 0.85
CA ASP A 102 4.79 3.51 1.31
C ASP A 102 4.63 4.94 0.72
N ASN A 103 4.01 5.84 1.48
CA ASN A 103 3.95 7.26 1.17
C ASN A 103 3.73 8.05 2.48
N GLU A 104 4.70 8.87 2.88
CA GLU A 104 4.58 9.81 4.01
C GLU A 104 4.18 9.14 5.33
N ILE A 105 5.01 8.21 5.80
CA ILE A 105 4.83 7.53 7.10
C ILE A 105 4.68 8.58 8.22
N GLY A 106 3.61 8.50 9.01
CA GLY A 106 3.31 9.44 10.10
C GLY A 106 2.42 10.63 9.70
N HIS A 107 2.19 10.85 8.41
CA HIS A 107 1.25 11.88 7.95
C HIS A 107 -0.20 11.46 8.24
N GLU A 108 -1.09 12.43 8.47
CA GLU A 108 -2.49 12.21 8.91
C GLU A 108 -2.65 11.57 10.29
N GLY A 109 -1.61 11.64 11.13
CA GLY A 109 -1.64 11.18 12.52
C GLY A 109 -1.41 9.68 12.69
N SER A 110 -1.15 8.94 11.62
CA SER A 110 -0.92 7.48 11.62
C SER A 110 0.30 7.03 12.42
#